data_AF-A0A849Z822-F1
#
_entry.id   AF-A0A849Z822-F1
#
_cell.length_a   1.000
_cell.length_b   1.000
_cell.length_c   1.000
_cell.angle_alpha   90.00
_cell.angle_beta   90.00
_cell.angle_gamma   90.00
#
_symmetry.space_group_name_H-M   'P 1'
#
loop_
_entity.id
_entity.type
_entity.pdbx_description
1 polymer ?
#
loop_
_entity_poly.entity_id
_entity_poly.type
_entity_poly.pdbx_seq_one_letter_code
_entity_poly.pdbx_strand_id
1 'polypeptide(L)'
;MARRFVVGTAGHVDHGKTTLVHALTGIDTDRLPEEKRRGITIELGFAGWQLDDKTSISLIDVPGHRRLVHTMIAGATGIELVLLVVAADEGVMPQTREHLAACELLGIRRAVVAVTKIDRVERDLAEMAGEEVSELCAGRFEHEVVLCSAKTGEGLDALRAAIARALAKLEAPDAKAPARLSVDRAFSVKGAGTVVTGTLVRGALATGDVVRLVGPAGARQATVRGLHVHDRSAPGAEAPTRLAVNLASVALEDVARGDLVTSDPGIGTSRRFDAELVLLRDLKSSAAVDVYVGTARAPARLQILGRTGDEERPRVLARLRMDREVAIAGGDRFVVRASTQKASGGSVIGGGVILDAAPGPLRDRKRRRAALEALGARDATAAAKALVFERAPRALLSRDLASRFILDTPALLRAAEKLADRGDIVRIKDEGFVDRGALTRLAQSARAEVARHHAAFPFDPGLRLETLRQKLGERCGAGVAAEAIRLAAKKSLEGTPIIALADVAKLEGFVEGRGAPAGGPIDRARSALEEAALKGMGEFALTEVIGQPPKEARAILAKLVRDGEVVATGGQWFLKRAIDDLRSAVTGHLSREAVLTIAQFKEMSGLGRKQAIP
;
A
#
# COMPACT_ATOMS: atom_id res chain seq x y z
N MET A 1 -4.04 28.26 -25.50
CA MET A 1 -4.62 28.34 -24.15
C MET A 1 -3.57 28.94 -23.22
N ALA A 2 -3.96 29.82 -22.31
CA ALA A 2 -3.05 30.35 -21.30
C ALA A 2 -2.61 29.24 -20.33
N ARG A 3 -1.32 29.15 -20.05
CA ARG A 3 -0.76 28.25 -19.05
C ARG A 3 -1.11 28.78 -17.66
N ARG A 4 -1.52 27.87 -16.77
CA ARG A 4 -1.97 28.19 -15.42
C ARG A 4 -0.87 27.83 -14.41
N PHE A 5 -0.73 28.67 -13.41
CA PHE A 5 0.23 28.49 -12.32
C PHE A 5 -0.42 28.79 -10.97
N VAL A 6 0.16 28.24 -9.91
CA VAL A 6 -0.23 28.56 -8.54
C VAL A 6 0.94 29.21 -7.81
N VAL A 7 0.76 30.47 -7.44
CA VAL A 7 1.72 31.27 -6.69
C VAL A 7 1.12 31.52 -5.31
N GLY A 8 1.89 31.43 -4.24
CA GLY A 8 1.39 31.89 -2.94
C GLY A 8 2.35 32.83 -2.24
N THR A 9 1.76 33.74 -1.47
CA THR A 9 2.52 34.67 -0.65
C THR A 9 3.15 33.92 0.52
N ALA A 10 4.24 34.46 1.05
CA ALA A 10 4.82 34.03 2.32
C ALA A 10 5.50 35.23 2.96
N GLY A 11 5.48 35.32 4.28
CA GLY A 11 6.19 36.38 5.00
C GLY A 11 5.59 36.64 6.38
N HIS A 12 6.27 37.47 7.16
CA HIS A 12 5.79 37.90 8.48
C HIS A 12 4.46 38.65 8.40
N VAL A 13 3.74 38.71 9.52
CA VAL A 13 2.58 39.58 9.68
C VAL A 13 2.98 41.04 9.38
N ASP A 14 2.06 41.83 8.83
CA ASP A 14 2.27 43.26 8.52
C ASP A 14 3.42 43.64 7.58
N HIS A 15 4.06 42.67 6.94
CA HIS A 15 5.01 42.91 5.85
C HIS A 15 4.32 43.27 4.50
N GLY A 16 3.00 43.49 4.48
CA GLY A 16 2.30 43.98 3.28
C GLY A 16 1.96 42.92 2.23
N LYS A 17 1.83 41.63 2.61
CA LYS A 17 1.42 40.54 1.69
C LYS A 17 0.13 40.88 0.94
N THR A 18 -0.97 41.09 1.66
CA THR A 18 -2.30 41.38 1.10
C THR A 18 -2.31 42.68 0.30
N THR A 19 -1.63 43.72 0.78
CA THR A 19 -1.47 44.99 0.05
C THR A 19 -0.75 44.79 -1.28
N LEU A 20 0.30 43.96 -1.31
CA LEU A 20 1.03 43.62 -2.52
C LEU A 20 0.17 42.81 -3.49
N VAL A 21 -0.61 41.84 -2.99
CA VAL A 21 -1.58 41.09 -3.80
C VAL A 21 -2.59 42.01 -4.45
N HIS A 22 -3.16 42.95 -3.69
CA HIS A 22 -4.07 43.95 -4.23
C HIS A 22 -3.39 44.83 -5.28
N ALA A 23 -2.17 45.31 -5.04
CA ALA A 23 -1.42 46.13 -6.01
C ALA A 23 -1.09 45.36 -7.31
N LEU A 24 -0.84 44.06 -7.21
CA LEU A 24 -0.55 43.22 -8.37
C LEU A 24 -1.82 42.83 -9.15
N THR A 25 -2.92 42.52 -8.46
CA THR A 25 -4.08 41.85 -9.06
C THR A 25 -5.33 42.71 -9.13
N GLY A 26 -5.41 43.78 -8.36
CA GLY A 26 -6.63 44.58 -8.14
C GLY A 26 -7.69 43.89 -7.28
N ILE A 27 -7.39 42.74 -6.68
CA ILE A 27 -8.34 41.95 -5.88
C ILE A 27 -7.98 42.07 -4.40
N ASP A 28 -8.98 42.42 -3.58
CA ASP A 28 -8.89 42.39 -2.12
C ASP A 28 -9.11 40.96 -1.61
N THR A 29 -8.11 40.41 -0.94
CA THR A 29 -8.11 39.03 -0.44
C THR A 29 -8.69 38.90 0.97
N ASP A 30 -8.77 39.97 1.74
CA ASP A 30 -9.36 39.97 3.08
C ASP A 30 -10.89 40.05 2.97
N ARG A 31 -11.57 38.92 3.18
CA ARG A 31 -13.02 38.80 2.98
C ARG A 31 -13.80 38.94 4.28
N LEU A 32 -13.20 38.59 5.41
CA LEU A 32 -13.88 38.59 6.69
C LEU A 32 -13.91 40.01 7.29
N PRO A 33 -15.04 40.44 7.90
CA PRO A 33 -15.10 41.70 8.63
C PRO A 33 -14.09 41.81 9.77
N GLU A 34 -13.62 40.68 10.31
CA GLU A 34 -12.56 40.63 11.33
C GLU A 34 -11.17 40.90 10.74
N GLU A 35 -10.87 40.38 9.54
CA GLU A 35 -9.61 40.62 8.83
C GLU A 35 -9.44 42.12 8.57
N LYS A 36 -10.47 42.76 8.00
CA LYS A 36 -10.48 44.20 7.71
C LYS A 36 -10.35 45.08 8.95
N ARG A 37 -10.94 44.67 10.07
CA ARG A 37 -10.88 45.42 11.34
C ARG A 37 -9.53 45.32 12.03
N ARG A 38 -8.86 44.17 11.92
CA ARG A 38 -7.59 43.90 12.62
C ARG A 38 -6.35 44.06 11.73
N GLY A 39 -6.53 44.20 10.42
CA GLY A 39 -5.41 44.27 9.46
C GLY A 39 -4.63 42.95 9.36
N ILE A 40 -5.25 41.81 9.72
CA ILE A 40 -4.61 40.49 9.67
C ILE A 40 -5.43 39.54 8.80
N THR A 41 -4.77 38.82 7.90
CA THR A 41 -5.38 37.72 7.15
C THR A 41 -5.54 36.49 8.06
N ILE A 42 -6.76 35.94 8.12
CA ILE A 42 -7.14 34.82 8.99
C ILE A 42 -7.36 33.55 8.16
N GLU A 43 -8.14 33.66 7.07
CA GLU A 43 -8.35 32.60 6.09
C GLU A 43 -7.37 32.70 4.92
N LEU A 44 -7.33 31.67 4.06
CA LEU A 44 -6.60 31.78 2.79
C LEU A 44 -7.35 32.72 1.86
N GLY A 45 -6.65 33.76 1.40
CA GLY A 45 -7.13 34.66 0.36
C GLY A 45 -6.83 34.12 -1.03
N PHE A 46 -7.69 34.43 -2.01
CA PHE A 46 -7.51 33.95 -3.39
C PHE A 46 -7.75 35.08 -4.39
N ALA A 47 -6.79 35.26 -5.30
CA ALA A 47 -6.87 36.23 -6.40
C ALA A 47 -6.49 35.56 -7.72
N GLY A 48 -7.35 35.69 -8.73
CA GLY A 48 -7.03 35.31 -10.10
C GLY A 48 -6.30 36.46 -10.78
N TRP A 49 -5.13 36.19 -11.37
CA TRP A 49 -4.30 37.21 -11.98
C TRP A 49 -3.87 36.80 -13.38
N GLN A 50 -4.29 37.56 -14.39
CA GLN A 50 -3.75 37.43 -15.74
C GLN A 50 -2.47 38.25 -15.82
N LEU A 51 -1.32 37.57 -15.91
CA LEU A 51 -0.01 38.22 -15.98
C LEU A 51 0.28 38.75 -17.39
N ASP A 52 -0.04 37.95 -18.40
CA ASP A 52 0.07 38.26 -19.83
C ASP A 52 -0.92 37.37 -20.62
N ASP A 53 -1.03 37.49 -21.95
CA ASP A 53 -1.98 36.73 -22.77
C ASP A 53 -1.83 35.19 -22.68
N LYS A 54 -0.65 34.71 -22.25
CA LYS A 54 -0.29 33.29 -22.20
C LYS A 54 -0.17 32.76 -20.77
N THR A 55 -0.23 33.60 -19.76
CA THR A 55 0.05 33.24 -18.36
C THR A 55 -1.06 33.69 -17.42
N SER A 56 -1.67 32.72 -16.74
CA SER A 56 -2.72 32.95 -15.73
C SER A 56 -2.27 32.37 -14.39
N ILE A 57 -2.47 33.14 -13.32
CA ILE A 57 -1.96 32.82 -11.98
C ILE A 57 -3.12 32.74 -11.00
N SER A 58 -3.17 31.63 -10.26
CA SER A 58 -3.91 31.52 -9.01
C SER A 58 -3.03 31.96 -7.86
N LEU A 59 -3.21 33.20 -7.41
CA LEU A 59 -2.48 33.75 -6.27
C LEU A 59 -3.20 33.37 -4.97
N ILE A 60 -2.49 32.67 -4.08
CA ILE A 60 -2.95 32.28 -2.75
C ILE A 60 -2.29 33.20 -1.72
N ASP A 61 -3.09 34.06 -1.07
CA ASP A 61 -2.61 34.90 0.02
C ASP A 61 -2.67 34.11 1.33
N VAL A 62 -1.50 33.83 1.93
CA VAL A 62 -1.40 33.02 3.15
C VAL A 62 -1.27 33.90 4.39
N PRO A 63 -1.88 33.50 5.51
CA PRO A 63 -1.79 34.27 6.75
C PRO A 63 -0.36 34.31 7.29
N GLY A 64 0.06 35.49 7.77
CA GLY A 64 1.39 35.74 8.34
C GLY A 64 1.58 35.20 9.75
N HIS A 65 0.51 35.14 10.53
CA HIS A 65 0.59 35.00 11.98
C HIS A 65 1.02 33.60 12.42
N ARG A 66 1.92 33.53 13.41
CA ARG A 66 2.40 32.26 14.04
C ARG A 66 1.32 31.24 14.43
N ARG A 67 0.10 31.68 14.81
CA ARG A 67 -1.02 30.78 15.17
C ARG A 67 -1.65 30.12 13.93
N LEU A 68 -1.48 30.73 12.75
CA LEU A 68 -2.12 30.38 11.48
C LEU A 68 -1.19 29.64 10.51
N VAL A 69 0.02 29.25 10.95
CA VAL A 69 0.95 28.43 10.14
C VAL A 69 0.29 27.14 9.63
N HIS A 70 -0.69 26.59 10.35
CA HIS A 70 -1.45 25.42 9.90
C HIS A 70 -2.31 25.70 8.66
N THR A 71 -2.86 26.90 8.56
CA THR A 71 -3.63 27.39 7.40
C THR A 71 -2.69 27.65 6.24
N MET A 72 -1.54 28.28 6.52
CA MET A 72 -0.48 28.49 5.53
C MET A 72 -0.01 27.17 4.91
N ILE A 73 0.32 26.14 5.70
CA ILE A 73 0.81 24.85 5.17
C ILE A 73 -0.20 24.20 4.21
N ALA A 74 -1.49 24.27 4.54
CA ALA A 74 -2.53 23.76 3.65
C ALA A 74 -2.67 24.59 2.37
N GLY A 75 -2.57 25.92 2.45
CA GLY A 75 -2.57 26.80 1.28
C GLY A 75 -1.32 26.66 0.42
N ALA A 76 -0.20 26.24 1.02
CA ALA A 76 1.05 25.99 0.32
C ALA A 76 1.04 24.68 -0.49
N THR A 77 0.03 23.83 -0.31
CA THR A 77 -0.13 22.62 -1.11
C THR A 77 -0.43 22.98 -2.56
N GLY A 78 0.47 22.59 -3.46
CA GLY A 78 0.33 22.82 -4.90
C GLY A 78 0.87 24.17 -5.38
N ILE A 79 1.47 24.99 -4.52
CA ILE A 79 2.24 26.16 -4.95
C ILE A 79 3.47 25.70 -5.73
N GLU A 80 3.77 26.38 -6.83
CA GLU A 80 4.98 26.17 -7.63
C GLU A 80 6.05 27.25 -7.40
N LEU A 81 5.61 28.45 -7.02
CA LEU A 81 6.45 29.62 -6.77
C LEU A 81 5.98 30.35 -5.51
N VAL A 82 6.92 30.62 -4.61
CA VAL A 82 6.65 31.46 -3.42
C VAL A 82 6.95 32.91 -3.75
N LEU A 83 5.98 33.80 -3.51
CA LEU A 83 6.20 35.24 -3.46
C LEU A 83 6.52 35.62 -2.00
N LEU A 84 7.82 35.71 -1.68
CA LEU A 84 8.30 35.99 -0.33
C LEU A 84 8.29 37.50 -0.09
N VAL A 85 7.48 37.96 0.86
CA VAL A 85 7.29 39.38 1.16
C VAL A 85 8.00 39.73 2.46
N VAL A 86 8.95 40.65 2.36
CA VAL A 86 9.77 41.12 3.48
C VAL A 86 9.69 42.63 3.53
N ALA A 87 9.45 43.23 4.70
CA ALA A 87 9.41 44.67 4.81
C ALA A 87 10.83 45.22 5.01
N ALA A 88 11.19 46.27 4.28
CA ALA A 88 12.52 46.87 4.32
C ALA A 88 12.85 47.49 5.69
N ASP A 89 11.83 47.88 6.46
CA ASP A 89 11.96 48.42 7.82
C ASP A 89 12.19 47.36 8.90
N GLU A 90 11.86 46.08 8.65
CA GLU A 90 11.96 44.99 9.63
C GLU A 90 12.95 43.87 9.23
N GLY A 91 13.24 43.68 7.95
CA GLY A 91 14.12 42.62 7.47
C GLY A 91 13.57 41.21 7.73
N VAL A 92 14.48 40.23 7.88
CA VAL A 92 14.07 38.82 8.05
C VAL A 92 13.56 38.52 9.46
N MET A 93 12.25 38.33 9.56
CA MET A 93 11.59 37.95 10.81
C MET A 93 11.43 36.43 11.01
N PRO A 94 11.19 35.95 12.25
CA PRO A 94 11.06 34.51 12.54
C PRO A 94 9.97 33.78 11.72
N GLN A 95 8.85 34.45 11.42
CA GLN A 95 7.78 33.89 10.58
C GLN A 95 8.21 33.76 9.11
N THR A 96 9.03 34.68 8.61
CA THR A 96 9.65 34.58 7.28
C THR A 96 10.49 33.30 7.18
N ARG A 97 11.32 33.03 8.19
CA ARG A 97 12.14 31.80 8.27
C ARG A 97 11.28 30.53 8.38
N GLU A 98 10.23 30.56 9.21
CA GLU A 98 9.32 29.42 9.39
C GLU A 98 8.52 29.11 8.11
N HIS A 99 8.04 30.14 7.42
CA HIS A 99 7.31 29.98 6.16
C HIS A 99 8.19 29.44 5.05
N LEU A 100 9.39 29.99 4.90
CA LEU A 100 10.34 29.52 3.90
C LEU A 100 10.75 28.06 4.17
N ALA A 101 10.95 27.68 5.43
CA ALA A 101 11.21 26.30 5.81
C ALA A 101 10.03 25.36 5.46
N ALA A 102 8.78 25.77 5.73
CA ALA A 102 7.62 24.97 5.34
C ALA A 102 7.52 24.80 3.82
N CYS A 103 7.78 25.87 3.05
CA CYS A 103 7.79 25.83 1.59
C CYS A 103 8.87 24.88 1.03
N GLU A 104 10.08 24.91 1.60
CA GLU A 104 11.18 24.00 1.22
C GLU A 104 10.78 22.53 1.46
N LEU A 105 10.18 22.24 2.62
CA LEU A 105 9.74 20.88 2.99
C LEU A 105 8.62 20.38 2.07
N LEU A 106 7.71 21.28 1.67
CA LEU A 106 6.69 21.04 0.65
C LEU A 106 7.24 20.97 -0.77
N GLY A 107 8.55 21.12 -0.95
CA GLY A 107 9.24 20.88 -2.21
C GLY A 107 9.24 22.05 -3.17
N ILE A 108 8.82 23.23 -2.71
CA ILE A 108 8.89 24.45 -3.52
C ILE A 108 10.35 24.85 -3.63
N ARG A 109 10.83 25.10 -4.85
CA ARG A 109 12.25 25.38 -5.13
C ARG A 109 12.52 26.77 -5.69
N ARG A 110 11.47 27.53 -5.97
CA ARG A 110 11.58 28.87 -6.56
C ARG A 110 10.92 29.89 -5.65
N ALA A 111 11.57 31.04 -5.51
CA ALA A 111 11.03 32.18 -4.80
C ALA A 111 11.26 33.47 -5.59
N VAL A 112 10.30 34.38 -5.56
CA VAL A 112 10.56 35.79 -5.91
C VAL A 112 10.40 36.57 -4.62
N VAL A 113 11.43 37.33 -4.25
CA VAL A 113 11.45 38.11 -3.02
C VAL A 113 11.03 39.54 -3.34
N ALA A 114 9.93 39.98 -2.73
CA ALA A 114 9.49 41.35 -2.73
C ALA A 114 9.92 42.02 -1.42
N VAL A 115 10.95 42.85 -1.49
CA VAL A 115 11.33 43.74 -0.38
C VAL A 115 10.42 44.96 -0.47
N THR A 116 9.46 45.03 0.43
CA THR A 116 8.35 45.99 0.45
C THR A 116 8.61 47.18 1.36
N LYS A 117 7.75 48.20 1.30
CA LYS A 117 7.82 49.41 2.13
C LYS A 117 9.11 50.21 1.96
N ILE A 118 9.71 50.18 0.78
CA ILE A 118 10.91 50.99 0.48
C ILE A 118 10.64 52.49 0.59
N ASP A 119 9.38 52.92 0.54
CA ASP A 119 8.97 54.31 0.78
C ASP A 119 9.14 54.79 2.23
N ARG A 120 9.49 53.89 3.17
CA ARG A 120 9.64 54.18 4.59
C ARG A 120 11.09 54.21 5.07
N VAL A 121 12.02 53.82 4.21
CA VAL A 121 13.44 53.66 4.55
C VAL A 121 14.33 54.25 3.46
N GLU A 122 15.56 54.57 3.82
CA GLU A 122 16.59 54.93 2.84
C GLU A 122 16.96 53.72 1.98
N ARG A 123 17.45 53.98 0.76
CA ARG A 123 17.76 52.94 -0.23
C ARG A 123 18.77 51.91 0.27
N ASP A 124 19.82 52.35 0.94
CA ASP A 124 20.86 51.48 1.49
C ASP A 124 20.28 50.44 2.46
N LEU A 125 19.31 50.84 3.30
CA LEU A 125 18.65 49.92 4.23
C LEU A 125 17.77 48.90 3.50
N ALA A 126 17.08 49.32 2.44
CA ALA A 126 16.30 48.40 1.60
C ALA A 126 17.19 47.39 0.87
N GLU A 127 18.36 47.81 0.38
CA GLU A 127 19.35 46.93 -0.26
C GLU A 127 19.92 45.92 0.74
N MET A 128 20.29 46.37 1.95
CA MET A 128 20.72 45.47 3.05
C MET A 128 19.66 44.43 3.42
N ALA A 129 18.39 44.82 3.50
CA ALA A 129 17.30 43.88 3.73
C ALA A 129 17.16 42.87 2.58
N GLY A 130 17.41 43.30 1.34
CA GLY A 130 17.46 42.43 0.17
C GLY A 130 18.59 41.40 0.24
N GLU A 131 19.79 41.81 0.66
CA GLU A 131 20.94 40.93 0.87
C GLU A 131 20.66 39.89 1.96
N GLU A 132 20.11 40.31 3.11
CA GLU A 132 19.77 39.38 4.21
C GLU A 132 18.79 38.28 3.76
N VAL A 133 17.78 38.63 2.96
CA VAL A 133 16.82 37.65 2.45
C VAL A 133 17.42 36.78 1.35
N SER A 134 18.32 37.33 0.54
CA SER A 134 19.09 36.59 -0.47
C SER A 134 19.92 35.48 0.19
N GLU A 135 20.65 35.81 1.26
CA GLU A 135 21.40 34.84 2.06
C GLU A 135 20.51 33.74 2.65
N LEU A 136 19.32 34.10 3.15
CA LEU A 136 18.36 33.13 3.67
C LEU A 136 17.88 32.13 2.60
N CYS A 137 17.75 32.58 1.35
CA CYS A 137 17.29 31.78 0.22
C CYS A 137 18.41 30.98 -0.46
N ALA A 138 19.66 31.42 -0.33
CA ALA A 138 20.83 30.80 -0.94
C ALA A 138 20.95 29.30 -0.62
N GLY A 139 21.22 28.49 -1.65
CA GLY A 139 21.34 27.03 -1.54
C GLY A 139 20.04 26.28 -1.23
N ARG A 140 18.90 26.98 -1.10
CA ARG A 140 17.59 26.41 -0.76
C ARG A 140 16.56 26.66 -1.86
N PHE A 141 16.60 27.84 -2.45
CA PHE A 141 15.70 28.30 -3.51
C PHE A 141 16.48 28.97 -4.66
N GLU A 142 16.07 28.70 -5.88
CA GLU A 142 16.33 29.62 -7.00
C GLU A 142 15.49 30.88 -6.76
N HIS A 143 16.14 32.03 -6.62
CA HIS A 143 15.45 33.25 -6.21
C HIS A 143 15.94 34.51 -6.92
N GLU A 144 15.06 35.51 -6.96
CA GLU A 144 15.32 36.86 -7.46
C GLU A 144 14.75 37.86 -6.46
N VAL A 145 15.52 38.90 -6.11
CA VAL A 145 15.14 39.94 -5.15
C VAL A 145 14.74 41.21 -5.89
N VAL A 146 13.57 41.75 -5.54
CA VAL A 146 13.04 43.00 -6.11
C VAL A 146 12.62 43.93 -4.97
N LEU A 147 13.18 45.14 -4.99
CA LEU A 147 12.77 46.24 -4.13
C LEU A 147 11.48 46.87 -4.70
N CYS A 148 10.46 47.06 -3.88
CA CYS A 148 9.20 47.63 -4.33
C CYS A 148 8.41 48.34 -3.21
N SER A 149 7.48 49.21 -3.62
CA SER A 149 6.44 49.74 -2.73
C SER A 149 5.08 49.62 -3.39
N ALA A 150 4.18 48.88 -2.72
CA ALA A 150 2.79 48.80 -3.12
C ALA A 150 2.04 50.14 -3.00
N LYS A 151 2.58 51.10 -2.23
CA LYS A 151 2.00 52.42 -2.01
C LYS A 151 2.36 53.40 -3.13
N THR A 152 3.64 53.44 -3.53
CA THR A 152 4.11 54.37 -4.59
C THR A 152 4.00 53.75 -5.98
N GLY A 153 3.90 52.41 -6.08
CA GLY A 153 3.95 51.67 -7.33
C GLY A 153 5.37 51.33 -7.80
N GLU A 154 6.40 51.85 -7.11
CA GLU A 154 7.80 51.62 -7.44
C GLU A 154 8.14 50.12 -7.41
N GLY A 155 8.87 49.63 -8.40
CA GLY A 155 9.36 48.26 -8.48
C GLY A 155 8.30 47.20 -8.82
N LEU A 156 7.01 47.55 -8.92
CA LEU A 156 5.96 46.57 -9.22
C LEU A 156 6.11 45.93 -10.61
N ASP A 157 6.47 46.69 -11.63
CA ASP A 157 6.69 46.14 -12.98
C ASP A 157 7.90 45.21 -13.04
N ALA A 158 8.98 45.56 -12.33
CA ALA A 158 10.14 44.68 -12.17
C ALA A 158 9.74 43.38 -11.46
N LEU A 159 8.89 43.47 -10.43
CA LEU A 159 8.37 42.31 -9.71
C LEU A 159 7.50 41.41 -10.61
N ARG A 160 6.61 41.99 -11.44
CA ARG A 160 5.84 41.23 -12.44
C ARG A 160 6.75 40.49 -13.42
N ALA A 161 7.80 41.16 -13.89
CA ALA A 161 8.77 40.56 -14.81
C ALA A 161 9.58 39.43 -14.15
N ALA A 162 9.97 39.58 -12.87
CA ALA A 162 10.66 38.54 -12.11
C ALA A 162 9.77 37.30 -11.93
N ILE A 163 8.49 37.49 -11.60
CA ILE A 163 7.50 36.40 -11.52
C ILE A 163 7.35 35.71 -12.88
N ALA A 164 7.24 36.46 -13.97
CA ALA A 164 7.15 35.90 -15.32
C ALA A 164 8.37 35.01 -15.65
N ARG A 165 9.58 35.51 -15.39
CA ARG A 165 10.83 34.76 -15.61
C ARG A 165 10.89 33.48 -14.78
N ALA A 166 10.50 33.55 -13.50
CA ALA A 166 10.51 32.39 -12.61
C ALA A 166 9.50 31.33 -13.06
N LEU A 167 8.31 31.72 -13.49
CA LEU A 167 7.27 30.81 -13.98
C LEU A 167 7.61 30.18 -15.33
N ALA A 168 8.28 30.91 -16.22
CA ALA A 168 8.70 30.40 -17.53
C ALA A 168 9.64 29.19 -17.44
N LYS A 169 10.38 29.07 -16.33
CA LYS A 169 11.32 27.95 -16.05
C LYS A 169 10.64 26.70 -15.48
N LEU A 170 9.34 26.75 -15.16
CA LEU A 170 8.61 25.59 -14.68
C LEU A 170 8.27 24.66 -15.85
N GLU A 171 8.39 23.35 -15.61
CA GLU A 171 7.97 22.32 -16.57
C GLU A 171 6.45 22.15 -16.55
N ALA A 172 5.86 21.79 -17.70
CA ALA A 172 4.43 21.48 -17.75
C ALA A 172 4.16 20.15 -17.02
N PRO A 173 3.15 20.07 -16.14
CA PRO A 173 2.83 18.81 -15.49
C PRO A 173 2.32 17.75 -16.46
N ASP A 174 2.48 16.48 -16.05
CA ASP A 174 1.93 15.35 -16.81
C ASP A 174 0.40 15.32 -16.67
N ALA A 175 -0.31 15.79 -17.69
CA ALA A 175 -1.76 15.78 -17.76
C ALA A 175 -2.37 14.37 -17.83
N LYS A 176 -1.58 13.35 -18.24
CA LYS A 176 -2.04 11.95 -18.33
C LYS A 176 -2.02 11.23 -16.99
N ALA A 177 -1.37 11.82 -16.00
CA ALA A 177 -1.39 11.32 -14.65
C ALA A 177 -2.81 11.31 -14.06
N PRO A 178 -3.12 10.36 -13.15
CA PRO A 178 -4.33 10.43 -12.36
C PRO A 178 -4.47 11.78 -11.63
N ALA A 179 -5.68 12.35 -11.73
CA ALA A 179 -6.03 13.63 -11.14
C ALA A 179 -5.92 13.56 -9.62
N ARG A 180 -5.38 14.60 -8.98
CA ARG A 180 -5.35 14.71 -7.51
C ARG A 180 -5.64 16.15 -7.08
N LEU A 181 -6.76 16.36 -6.42
CA LEU A 181 -7.17 17.64 -5.86
C LEU A 181 -7.44 17.49 -4.36
N SER A 182 -6.67 18.21 -3.55
CA SER A 182 -6.82 18.24 -2.11
C SER A 182 -7.90 19.25 -1.72
N VAL A 183 -8.96 18.80 -1.06
CA VAL A 183 -10.10 19.65 -0.68
C VAL A 183 -9.71 20.58 0.46
N ASP A 184 -9.87 21.89 0.28
CA ASP A 184 -9.67 22.89 1.34
C ASP A 184 -10.97 23.43 1.93
N ARG A 185 -12.04 23.54 1.13
CA ARG A 185 -13.38 23.94 1.55
C ARG A 185 -14.42 23.13 0.79
N ALA A 186 -15.57 22.94 1.42
CA ALA A 186 -16.77 22.40 0.80
C ALA A 186 -17.96 23.29 1.19
N PHE A 187 -18.86 23.54 0.25
CA PHE A 187 -20.09 24.30 0.49
C PHE A 187 -21.17 23.86 -0.49
N SER A 188 -22.43 24.14 -0.15
CA SER A 188 -23.56 23.87 -1.04
C SER A 188 -23.94 25.12 -1.82
N VAL A 189 -24.20 24.96 -3.11
CA VAL A 189 -24.72 26.02 -3.98
C VAL A 189 -26.14 25.65 -4.40
N LYS A 190 -27.10 26.55 -4.14
CA LYS A 190 -28.52 26.34 -4.44
C LYS A 190 -28.71 25.96 -5.91
N GLY A 191 -29.31 24.79 -6.15
CA GLY A 191 -29.55 24.25 -7.49
C GLY A 191 -28.38 23.49 -8.12
N ALA A 192 -27.14 23.68 -7.66
CA ALA A 192 -25.96 23.01 -8.21
C ALA A 192 -25.52 21.78 -7.38
N GLY A 193 -25.73 21.81 -6.06
CA GLY A 193 -25.33 20.75 -5.13
C GLY A 193 -24.04 21.08 -4.37
N THR A 194 -23.29 20.04 -4.00
CA THR A 194 -22.04 20.15 -3.25
C THR A 194 -20.90 20.59 -4.15
N VAL A 195 -20.29 21.73 -3.81
CA VAL A 195 -19.10 22.27 -4.48
C VAL A 195 -17.92 22.18 -3.52
N VAL A 196 -16.83 21.62 -4.00
CA VAL A 196 -15.56 21.54 -3.26
C VAL A 196 -14.53 22.42 -3.93
N THR A 197 -13.70 23.10 -3.14
CA THR A 197 -12.55 23.85 -3.66
C THR A 197 -11.25 23.22 -3.24
N GLY A 198 -10.23 23.35 -4.09
CA GLY A 198 -8.91 22.82 -3.84
C GLY A 198 -7.95 23.12 -4.97
N THR A 199 -6.68 22.78 -4.74
CA THR A 199 -5.64 22.86 -5.77
C THR A 199 -5.50 21.48 -6.42
N LEU A 200 -5.74 21.40 -7.73
CA LEU A 200 -5.40 20.23 -8.54
C LEU A 200 -3.87 20.21 -8.66
N VAL A 201 -3.21 19.25 -8.03
CA VAL A 201 -1.73 19.17 -7.97
C VAL A 201 -1.14 18.22 -9.00
N ARG A 202 -1.97 17.37 -9.62
CA ARG A 202 -1.55 16.39 -10.62
C ARG A 202 -2.72 16.02 -11.54
N GLY A 203 -2.41 15.67 -12.79
CA GLY A 203 -3.37 15.20 -13.78
C GLY A 203 -4.27 16.30 -14.33
N ALA A 204 -5.40 15.89 -14.90
CA ALA A 204 -6.41 16.79 -15.44
C ALA A 204 -7.81 16.35 -14.99
N LEU A 205 -8.74 17.30 -14.91
CA LEU A 205 -10.17 17.06 -14.68
C LEU A 205 -10.99 17.74 -15.74
N ALA A 206 -12.01 17.05 -16.25
CA ALA A 206 -13.00 17.57 -17.17
C ALA A 206 -14.42 17.37 -16.61
N THR A 207 -15.36 18.18 -17.12
CA THR A 207 -16.78 17.99 -16.82
C THR A 207 -17.24 16.65 -17.41
N GLY A 208 -17.96 15.87 -16.60
CA GLY A 208 -18.38 14.50 -16.92
C GLY A 208 -17.45 13.42 -16.37
N ASP A 209 -16.25 13.76 -15.90
CA ASP A 209 -15.32 12.78 -15.37
C ASP A 209 -15.88 12.06 -14.14
N VAL A 210 -15.64 10.75 -14.10
CA VAL A 210 -15.86 9.93 -12.92
C VAL A 210 -14.62 10.00 -12.03
N VAL A 211 -14.81 10.47 -10.80
CA VAL A 211 -13.76 10.64 -9.80
C VAL A 211 -14.13 9.88 -8.53
N ARG A 212 -13.17 9.77 -7.64
CA ARG A 212 -13.34 9.24 -6.29
C ARG A 212 -13.09 10.35 -5.29
N LEU A 213 -14.01 10.51 -4.35
CA LEU A 213 -13.76 11.28 -3.15
C LEU A 213 -13.27 10.32 -2.07
N VAL A 214 -12.03 10.50 -1.63
CA VAL A 214 -11.33 9.66 -0.65
C VAL A 214 -11.12 10.47 0.61
N GLY A 215 -11.68 10.00 1.71
CA GLY A 215 -11.57 10.65 3.02
C GLY A 215 -11.72 9.63 4.14
N PRO A 216 -11.76 10.05 5.41
CA PRO A 216 -11.90 9.13 6.56
C PRO A 216 -13.12 8.21 6.49
N ALA A 217 -14.18 8.63 5.78
CA ALA A 217 -15.37 7.82 5.51
C ALA A 217 -15.17 6.73 4.45
N GLY A 218 -13.97 6.60 3.89
CA GLY A 218 -13.64 5.69 2.79
C GLY A 218 -13.62 6.39 1.43
N ALA A 219 -13.59 5.58 0.37
CA ALA A 219 -13.62 6.06 -0.99
C ALA A 219 -15.01 5.88 -1.60
N ARG A 220 -15.57 6.94 -2.17
CA ARG A 220 -16.85 6.91 -2.89
C ARG A 220 -16.68 7.46 -4.30
N GLN A 221 -17.48 6.95 -5.22
CA GLN A 221 -17.52 7.47 -6.58
C GLN A 221 -18.35 8.75 -6.62
N ALA A 222 -17.91 9.71 -7.43
CA ALA A 222 -18.62 10.94 -7.73
C ALA A 222 -18.41 11.30 -9.21
N THR A 223 -19.23 12.19 -9.74
CA THR A 223 -19.09 12.71 -11.11
C THR A 223 -18.91 14.22 -11.07
N VAL A 224 -17.98 14.73 -11.88
CA VAL A 224 -17.76 16.16 -12.03
C VAL A 224 -18.89 16.76 -12.87
N ARG A 225 -19.79 17.53 -12.25
CA ARG A 225 -20.91 18.21 -12.95
C ARG A 225 -20.49 19.52 -13.60
N GLY A 226 -19.46 20.16 -13.06
CA GLY A 226 -18.96 21.42 -13.55
C GLY A 226 -17.70 21.83 -12.82
N LEU A 227 -16.88 22.62 -13.50
CA LEU A 227 -15.61 23.14 -13.00
C LEU A 227 -15.61 24.66 -13.14
N HIS A 228 -15.07 25.35 -12.13
CA HIS A 228 -14.82 26.78 -12.21
C HIS A 228 -13.37 27.10 -11.87
N VAL A 229 -12.77 28.00 -12.65
CA VAL A 229 -11.45 28.59 -12.44
C VAL A 229 -11.64 30.10 -12.34
N HIS A 230 -11.20 30.72 -11.24
CA HIS A 230 -11.37 32.16 -11.00
C HIS A 230 -12.81 32.64 -11.22
N ASP A 231 -13.76 31.92 -10.61
CA ASP A 231 -15.21 32.17 -10.69
C ASP A 231 -15.83 32.07 -12.11
N ARG A 232 -15.06 31.59 -13.10
CA ARG A 232 -15.53 31.34 -14.47
C ARG A 232 -15.66 29.86 -14.74
N SER A 233 -16.74 29.46 -15.41
CA SER A 233 -16.95 28.08 -15.83
C SER A 233 -15.85 27.62 -16.80
N ALA A 234 -15.38 26.39 -16.65
CA ALA A 234 -14.37 25.78 -17.50
C ALA A 234 -14.79 24.34 -17.89
N PRO A 235 -14.61 23.90 -19.14
CA PRO A 235 -14.91 22.52 -19.54
C PRO A 235 -13.93 21.52 -18.93
N GLY A 236 -12.71 21.95 -18.64
CA GLY A 236 -11.66 21.17 -18.00
C GLY A 236 -10.48 22.02 -17.53
N ALA A 237 -9.62 21.41 -16.73
CA ALA A 237 -8.41 22.03 -16.20
C ALA A 237 -7.30 21.00 -15.96
N GLU A 238 -6.07 21.42 -16.25
CA GLU A 238 -4.85 20.65 -16.00
C GLU A 238 -4.15 21.17 -14.74
N ALA A 239 -3.41 20.30 -14.07
CA ALA A 239 -2.58 20.71 -12.96
C ALA A 239 -1.44 21.65 -13.42
N PRO A 240 -1.00 22.59 -12.56
CA PRO A 240 -1.65 22.94 -11.31
C PRO A 240 -2.70 24.02 -11.53
N THR A 241 -3.91 23.79 -11.02
CA THR A 241 -4.99 24.78 -11.11
C THR A 241 -5.82 24.74 -9.84
N ARG A 242 -6.12 25.91 -9.27
CA ARG A 242 -7.14 26.01 -8.23
C ARG A 242 -8.52 25.90 -8.85
N LEU A 243 -9.31 24.94 -8.40
CA LEU A 243 -10.63 24.63 -8.94
C LEU A 243 -11.71 24.70 -7.88
N ALA A 244 -12.88 25.15 -8.30
CA ALA A 244 -14.14 24.74 -7.67
C ALA A 244 -14.75 23.62 -8.52
N VAL A 245 -15.06 22.50 -7.88
CA VAL A 245 -15.57 21.28 -8.52
C VAL A 245 -16.95 21.01 -7.97
N ASN A 246 -17.97 21.02 -8.83
CA ASN A 246 -19.31 20.58 -8.47
C ASN A 246 -19.39 19.05 -8.58
N LEU A 247 -19.64 18.38 -7.46
CA LEU A 247 -19.70 16.92 -7.37
C LEU A 247 -21.15 16.42 -7.34
N ALA A 248 -21.48 15.53 -8.28
CA ALA A 248 -22.73 14.78 -8.25
C ALA A 248 -22.73 13.74 -7.11
N SER A 249 -23.91 13.53 -6.52
CA SER A 249 -24.17 12.39 -5.62
C SER A 249 -23.30 12.38 -4.35
N VAL A 250 -22.91 13.57 -3.88
CA VAL A 250 -22.14 13.75 -2.64
C VAL A 250 -22.88 14.75 -1.75
N ALA A 251 -23.26 14.35 -0.53
CA ALA A 251 -23.82 15.27 0.45
C ALA A 251 -22.71 16.13 1.08
N LEU A 252 -23.06 17.35 1.50
CA LEU A 252 -22.10 18.29 2.07
C LEU A 252 -21.49 17.77 3.37
N GLU A 253 -22.30 17.15 4.23
CA GLU A 253 -21.82 16.54 5.49
C GLU A 253 -20.79 15.44 5.29
N ASP A 254 -20.78 14.81 4.11
CA ASP A 254 -19.84 13.75 3.82
C ASP A 254 -18.50 14.28 3.28
N VAL A 255 -18.31 15.59 3.11
CA VAL A 255 -17.05 16.15 2.61
C VAL A 255 -16.39 17.01 3.67
N ALA A 256 -15.11 16.77 3.91
CA ALA A 256 -14.32 17.57 4.81
C ALA A 256 -13.03 18.07 4.15
N ARG A 257 -12.48 19.15 4.72
CA ARG A 257 -11.11 19.56 4.43
C ARG A 257 -10.14 18.42 4.74
N GLY A 258 -9.23 18.16 3.82
CA GLY A 258 -8.29 17.04 3.89
C GLY A 258 -8.74 15.80 3.13
N ASP A 259 -9.96 15.78 2.61
CA ASP A 259 -10.37 14.78 1.63
C ASP A 259 -9.68 15.02 0.28
N LEU A 260 -9.58 13.98 -0.52
CA LEU A 260 -8.94 13.98 -1.83
C LEU A 260 -9.95 13.62 -2.91
N VAL A 261 -10.08 14.48 -3.92
CA VAL A 261 -10.75 14.13 -5.18
C VAL A 261 -9.69 13.59 -6.14
N THR A 262 -9.86 12.35 -6.61
CA THR A 262 -8.87 11.67 -7.44
C THR A 262 -9.49 10.76 -8.50
N SER A 263 -8.85 10.63 -9.67
CA SER A 263 -9.19 9.57 -10.63
C SER A 263 -8.36 8.30 -10.43
N ASP A 264 -7.46 8.29 -9.45
CA ASP A 264 -6.59 7.16 -9.14
C ASP A 264 -7.34 6.09 -8.32
N PRO A 265 -7.53 4.86 -8.84
CA PRO A 265 -8.20 3.80 -8.10
C PRO A 265 -7.35 3.21 -6.96
N GLY A 266 -6.03 3.42 -6.97
CA GLY A 266 -5.11 2.88 -5.96
C GLY A 266 -5.06 3.70 -4.67
N ILE A 267 -5.52 4.95 -4.68
CA ILE A 267 -5.47 5.80 -3.49
C ILE A 267 -6.59 5.43 -2.52
N GLY A 268 -6.19 5.09 -1.29
CA GLY A 268 -7.07 4.87 -0.15
C GLY A 268 -6.72 5.80 1.01
N THR A 269 -7.20 5.46 2.20
CA THR A 269 -6.76 6.10 3.44
C THR A 269 -5.78 5.23 4.20
N SER A 270 -5.00 5.86 5.06
CA SER A 270 -4.18 5.16 6.02
C SER A 270 -4.04 5.96 7.32
N ARG A 271 -3.87 5.24 8.44
CA ARG A 271 -3.41 5.78 9.74
C ARG A 271 -1.90 5.73 9.91
N ARG A 272 -1.17 5.14 8.96
CA ARG A 272 0.28 4.93 9.08
C ARG A 272 0.95 5.23 7.76
N PHE A 273 2.12 5.80 7.80
CA PHE A 273 2.97 5.87 6.62
C PHE A 273 4.44 5.83 7.04
N ASP A 274 5.28 5.35 6.14
CA ASP A 274 6.72 5.43 6.28
C ASP A 274 7.25 6.49 5.32
N ALA A 275 8.23 7.26 5.79
CA ALA A 275 8.72 8.44 5.12
C ALA A 275 10.22 8.62 5.30
N GLU A 276 10.81 9.36 4.36
CA GLU A 276 12.07 10.06 4.58
C GLU A 276 11.74 11.47 5.10
N LEU A 277 12.32 11.83 6.24
CA LEU A 277 12.06 13.07 6.96
C LEU A 277 13.37 13.85 7.12
N VAL A 278 13.35 15.11 6.67
CA VAL A 278 14.36 16.12 7.01
C VAL A 278 13.96 16.74 8.35
N LEU A 279 14.88 16.69 9.31
CA LEU A 279 14.70 17.31 10.62
C LEU A 279 15.32 18.71 10.61
N LEU A 280 14.55 19.71 11.05
CA LEU A 280 15.07 21.07 11.29
C LEU A 280 15.52 21.24 12.75
N ARG A 281 15.11 20.31 13.62
CA ARG A 281 15.43 20.27 15.05
C ARG A 281 15.55 18.82 15.47
N ASP A 282 16.38 18.55 16.46
CA ASP A 282 16.51 17.19 16.97
C ASP A 282 15.19 16.73 17.61
N LEU A 283 14.86 15.46 17.36
CA LEU A 283 13.58 14.87 17.75
C LEU A 283 13.81 13.48 18.32
N LYS A 284 13.31 13.27 19.54
CA LYS A 284 13.31 11.94 20.16
C LYS A 284 12.37 11.00 19.40
N SER A 285 12.75 9.73 19.32
CA SER A 285 11.86 8.68 18.82
C SER A 285 10.61 8.59 19.71
N SER A 286 9.46 8.27 19.10
CA SER A 286 8.12 8.25 19.70
C SER A 286 7.55 9.62 20.11
N ALA A 287 8.10 10.72 19.58
CA ALA A 287 7.55 12.05 19.81
C ALA A 287 6.12 12.20 19.28
N ALA A 288 5.29 12.92 20.04
CA ALA A 288 3.97 13.38 19.60
C ALA A 288 4.13 14.61 18.70
N VAL A 289 3.53 14.55 17.52
CA VAL A 289 3.66 15.57 16.48
C VAL A 289 2.33 15.79 15.77
N ASP A 290 2.18 16.92 15.10
CA ASP A 290 1.09 17.14 14.15
C ASP A 290 1.64 17.02 12.73
N VAL A 291 1.01 16.17 11.92
CA VAL A 291 1.37 15.93 10.52
C VAL A 291 0.41 16.68 9.62
N TYR A 292 0.96 17.31 8.59
CA TYR A 292 0.23 18.02 7.55
C TYR A 292 0.56 17.39 6.20
N VAL A 293 -0.42 16.78 5.54
CA VAL A 293 -0.28 16.18 4.20
C VAL A 293 -1.40 16.72 3.33
N GLY A 294 -1.04 17.36 2.22
CA GLY A 294 -2.00 18.16 1.46
C GLY A 294 -2.72 19.17 2.35
N THR A 295 -4.04 19.20 2.31
CA THR A 295 -4.87 20.07 3.15
C THR A 295 -5.27 19.43 4.49
N ALA A 296 -4.91 18.16 4.71
CA ALA A 296 -5.22 17.39 5.91
C ALA A 296 -4.22 17.66 7.04
N ARG A 297 -4.72 17.59 8.28
CA ARG A 297 -3.93 17.64 9.52
C ARG A 297 -4.25 16.43 10.37
N ALA A 298 -3.26 15.74 10.95
CA ALA A 298 -3.53 14.67 11.91
C ALA A 298 -2.48 14.64 13.02
N PRO A 299 -2.88 14.58 14.30
CA PRO A 299 -1.98 14.21 15.38
C PRO A 299 -1.38 12.82 15.11
N ALA A 300 -0.09 12.66 15.36
CA ALA A 300 0.64 11.43 15.13
C ALA A 300 1.72 11.16 16.17
N ARG A 301 2.16 9.91 16.22
CA ARG A 301 3.41 9.52 16.87
C ARG A 301 4.44 9.15 15.82
N LEU A 302 5.64 9.71 15.95
CA LEU A 302 6.76 9.48 15.05
C LEU A 302 7.73 8.47 15.64
N GLN A 303 8.03 7.39 14.94
CA GLN A 303 9.03 6.39 15.31
C GLN A 303 10.19 6.43 14.31
N ILE A 304 11.39 6.76 14.78
CA ILE A 304 12.60 6.74 13.92
C ILE A 304 13.00 5.28 13.67
N LEU A 305 13.20 4.93 12.40
CA LEU A 305 13.61 3.61 11.91
C LEU A 305 15.11 3.55 11.58
N GLY A 306 15.67 4.63 11.06
CA GLY A 306 17.10 4.77 10.75
C GLY A 306 17.48 6.23 10.45
N ARG A 307 18.77 6.54 10.46
CA ARG A 307 19.33 7.83 10.03
C ARG A 307 20.06 7.63 8.71
N THR A 308 19.87 8.54 7.76
CA THR A 308 20.40 8.44 6.39
C THR A 308 21.10 9.71 5.89
N GLY A 309 20.93 10.86 6.56
CA GLY A 309 21.55 12.13 6.15
C GLY A 309 22.73 12.55 7.03
N ASP A 310 23.46 13.56 6.55
CA ASP A 310 24.64 14.13 7.21
C ASP A 310 24.28 15.13 8.32
N GLU A 311 25.28 15.59 9.09
CA GLU A 311 25.09 16.50 10.23
C GLU A 311 24.44 17.83 9.84
N GLU A 312 24.71 18.36 8.65
CA GLU A 312 24.15 19.63 8.16
C GLU A 312 22.67 19.53 7.73
N ARG A 313 22.23 18.35 7.26
CA ARG A 313 20.85 18.10 6.84
C ARG A 313 20.41 16.72 7.34
N PRO A 314 20.13 16.57 8.65
CA PRO A 314 19.83 15.28 9.23
C PRO A 314 18.55 14.71 8.62
N ARG A 315 18.70 13.60 7.89
CA ARG A 315 17.59 12.82 7.33
C ARG A 315 17.39 11.55 8.13
N VAL A 316 16.12 11.23 8.36
CA VAL A 316 15.73 10.01 9.05
C VAL A 316 14.65 9.28 8.28
N LEU A 317 14.74 7.95 8.28
CA LEU A 317 13.63 7.10 7.90
C LEU A 317 12.74 6.97 9.13
N ALA A 318 11.46 7.30 9.00
CA ALA A 318 10.52 7.31 10.10
C ALA A 318 9.18 6.68 9.71
N ARG A 319 8.54 6.06 10.70
CA ARG A 319 7.14 5.65 10.66
C ARG A 319 6.32 6.65 11.43
N LEU A 320 5.28 7.19 10.80
CA LEU A 320 4.30 8.05 11.45
C LEU A 320 3.00 7.29 11.61
N ARG A 321 2.43 7.31 12.82
CA ARG A 321 1.13 6.73 13.13
C ARG A 321 0.19 7.83 13.57
N MET A 322 -0.76 8.15 12.71
CA MET A 322 -1.83 9.12 12.92
C MET A 322 -2.94 8.52 13.78
N ASP A 323 -3.68 9.36 14.49
CA ASP A 323 -4.85 8.97 15.28
C ASP A 323 -6.10 8.69 14.43
N ARG A 324 -6.15 9.27 13.23
CA ARG A 324 -7.24 9.15 12.25
C ARG A 324 -6.75 8.75 10.85
N GLU A 325 -7.68 8.24 10.06
CA GLU A 325 -7.47 7.94 8.64
C GLU A 325 -7.24 9.23 7.84
N VAL A 326 -6.27 9.24 6.94
CA VAL A 326 -6.00 10.35 6.02
C VAL A 326 -5.79 9.79 4.61
N ALA A 327 -6.34 10.45 3.59
CA ALA A 327 -6.07 10.12 2.20
C ALA A 327 -4.65 10.55 1.83
N ILE A 328 -3.78 9.58 1.56
CA ILE A 328 -2.36 9.81 1.28
C ILE A 328 -1.87 8.84 0.20
N ALA A 329 -0.90 9.29 -0.60
CA ALA A 329 -0.24 8.49 -1.61
C ALA A 329 1.28 8.52 -1.43
N GLY A 330 1.96 7.51 -2.00
CA GLY A 330 3.41 7.54 -2.11
C GLY A 330 3.87 8.75 -2.94
N GLY A 331 4.87 9.47 -2.47
CA GLY A 331 5.35 10.70 -3.13
C GLY A 331 4.75 11.98 -2.60
N ASP A 332 3.70 11.91 -1.78
CA ASP A 332 3.16 13.10 -1.14
C ASP A 332 4.18 13.70 -0.18
N ARG A 333 4.25 15.03 -0.21
CA ARG A 333 5.08 15.79 0.71
C ARG A 333 4.28 16.17 1.93
N PHE A 334 4.98 16.27 3.05
CA PHE A 334 4.34 16.57 4.33
C PHE A 334 5.23 17.45 5.20
N VAL A 335 4.57 18.15 6.13
CA VAL A 335 5.22 18.95 7.17
C VAL A 335 4.85 18.38 8.52
N VAL A 336 5.80 18.40 9.45
CA VAL A 336 5.63 17.99 10.83
C VAL A 336 5.84 19.20 11.74
N ARG A 337 4.91 19.40 12.67
CA ARG A 337 5.01 20.43 13.72
C ARG A 337 5.05 19.77 15.10
N ALA A 338 5.68 20.45 16.05
CA ALA A 338 5.60 20.06 17.45
C ALA A 338 4.12 20.02 17.90
N SER A 339 3.73 18.96 18.61
CA SER A 339 2.33 18.80 19.03
C SER A 339 1.86 19.98 19.87
N THR A 340 0.68 20.51 19.53
CA THR A 340 0.06 21.63 20.25
C THR A 340 -0.43 21.26 21.65
N GLN A 341 -0.35 19.98 22.06
CA GLN A 341 -0.76 19.53 23.40
C GLN A 341 0.30 19.76 24.49
N LYS A 342 1.53 20.18 24.14
CA LYS A 342 2.55 20.63 25.11
C LYS A 342 2.81 22.13 24.94
N ALA A 343 3.11 22.81 26.05
CA ALA A 343 3.32 24.26 26.14
C ALA A 343 4.39 24.85 25.19
N SER A 344 5.26 24.01 24.60
CA SER A 344 6.17 24.38 23.52
C SER A 344 5.43 24.43 22.18
N GLY A 345 4.79 25.57 21.92
CA GLY A 345 3.91 25.80 20.78
C GLY A 345 4.50 25.48 19.40
N GLY A 346 3.81 24.59 18.67
CA GLY A 346 3.50 24.67 17.24
C GLY A 346 4.60 24.97 16.21
N SER A 347 5.89 24.97 16.51
CA SER A 347 6.91 25.26 15.50
C SER A 347 7.01 24.14 14.47
N VAL A 348 7.38 24.47 13.23
CA VAL A 348 7.82 23.48 12.23
C VAL A 348 9.09 22.78 12.71
N ILE A 349 9.05 21.45 12.81
CA ILE A 349 10.18 20.62 13.29
C ILE A 349 10.84 19.81 12.18
N GLY A 350 10.16 19.62 11.06
CA GLY A 350 10.66 18.87 9.93
C GLY A 350 9.58 18.60 8.90
N GLY A 351 9.92 17.84 7.89
CA GLY A 351 9.02 17.45 6.81
C GLY A 351 9.75 16.59 5.81
N GLY A 352 9.05 16.10 4.80
CA GLY A 352 9.68 15.20 3.84
C GLY A 352 8.70 14.58 2.88
N VAL A 353 8.99 13.35 2.48
CA VAL A 353 8.21 12.64 1.45
C VAL A 353 7.80 11.26 1.92
N ILE A 354 6.56 10.88 1.59
CA ILE A 354 6.00 9.57 1.90
C ILE A 354 6.63 8.53 0.96
N LEU A 355 7.29 7.52 1.54
CA LEU A 355 7.90 6.40 0.84
C LEU A 355 6.91 5.24 0.64
N ASP A 356 6.11 4.97 1.67
CA ASP A 356 5.02 3.98 1.67
C ASP A 356 3.84 4.55 2.44
N ALA A 357 2.73 4.76 1.75
CA ALA A 357 1.50 5.35 2.26
C ALA A 357 0.64 4.38 3.09
N ALA A 358 0.86 3.07 2.99
CA ALA A 358 0.04 2.06 3.67
C ALA A 358 0.89 0.88 4.17
N PRO A 359 1.89 1.12 5.05
CA PRO A 359 2.76 0.08 5.53
C PRO A 359 2.03 -0.87 6.49
N GLY A 360 2.33 -2.16 6.35
CA GLY A 360 1.87 -3.19 7.28
C GLY A 360 2.54 -3.10 8.66
N PRO A 361 2.20 -4.03 9.59
CA PRO A 361 2.88 -4.13 10.87
C PRO A 361 4.40 -4.26 10.72
N LEU A 362 5.16 -3.57 11.58
CA LEU A 362 6.62 -3.64 11.57
C LEU A 362 7.06 -4.99 12.16
N ARG A 363 7.35 -5.97 11.30
CA ARG A 363 7.76 -7.32 11.70
C ARG A 363 9.28 -7.44 11.84
N ASP A 364 10.01 -6.97 10.82
CA ASP A 364 11.46 -6.98 10.77
C ASP A 364 11.95 -5.57 10.44
N ARG A 365 12.53 -4.91 11.44
CA ARG A 365 13.01 -3.53 11.32
C ARG A 365 14.15 -3.39 10.33
N LYS A 366 15.04 -4.39 10.22
CA LYS A 366 16.20 -4.36 9.33
C LYS A 366 15.75 -4.47 7.87
N ARG A 367 14.87 -5.43 7.56
CA ARG A 367 14.29 -5.57 6.22
C ARG A 367 13.50 -4.34 5.82
N ARG A 368 12.70 -3.81 6.74
CA ARG A 368 11.91 -2.61 6.47
C ARG A 368 12.79 -1.40 6.17
N ARG A 369 13.87 -1.21 6.95
CA ARG A 369 14.84 -0.14 6.70
C ARG A 369 15.45 -0.27 5.30
N ALA A 370 15.91 -1.46 4.91
CA ALA A 370 16.48 -1.67 3.57
C ALA A 370 15.48 -1.36 2.44
N ALA A 371 14.20 -1.71 2.61
CA ALA A 371 13.15 -1.37 1.65
C ALA A 371 12.94 0.15 1.56
N LEU A 372 12.95 0.86 2.69
CA LEU A 372 12.80 2.31 2.73
C LEU A 372 14.03 3.04 2.14
N GLU A 373 15.24 2.56 2.39
CA GLU A 373 16.47 3.09 1.79
C GLU A 373 16.42 2.98 0.26
N ALA A 374 16.02 1.80 -0.26
CA ALA A 374 15.88 1.60 -1.71
C ALA A 374 14.76 2.46 -2.33
N LEU A 375 13.62 2.62 -1.63
CA LEU A 375 12.54 3.52 -2.05
C LEU A 375 13.00 4.98 -2.06
N GLY A 376 13.75 5.42 -1.05
CA GLY A 376 14.28 6.78 -0.94
C GLY A 376 15.31 7.09 -2.05
N ALA A 377 16.18 6.12 -2.35
CA ALA A 377 17.15 6.20 -3.45
C ALA A 377 16.51 6.15 -4.85
N ARG A 378 15.19 5.91 -4.94
CA ARG A 378 14.45 5.75 -6.20
C ARG A 378 14.94 4.60 -7.09
N ASP A 379 15.56 3.59 -6.49
CA ASP A 379 16.00 2.40 -7.21
C ASP A 379 14.87 1.35 -7.24
N ALA A 380 14.17 1.27 -8.36
CA ALA A 380 13.07 0.32 -8.55
C ALA A 380 13.49 -1.15 -8.40
N THR A 381 14.73 -1.50 -8.78
CA THR A 381 15.22 -2.89 -8.71
C THR A 381 15.52 -3.27 -7.27
N ALA A 382 16.29 -2.44 -6.56
CA ALA A 382 16.56 -2.65 -5.15
C ALA A 382 15.26 -2.63 -4.32
N ALA A 383 14.34 -1.70 -4.61
CA ALA A 383 13.07 -1.57 -3.91
C ALA A 383 12.19 -2.80 -4.12
N ALA A 384 12.01 -3.27 -5.36
CA ALA A 384 11.23 -4.47 -5.64
C ALA A 384 11.78 -5.70 -4.89
N LYS A 385 13.11 -5.91 -4.94
CA LYS A 385 13.78 -7.01 -4.21
C LYS A 385 13.56 -6.90 -2.70
N ALA A 386 13.76 -5.72 -2.12
CA ALA A 386 13.62 -5.50 -0.68
C ALA A 386 12.17 -5.66 -0.20
N LEU A 387 11.19 -5.18 -0.96
CA LEU A 387 9.76 -5.32 -0.64
C LEU A 387 9.31 -6.79 -0.66
N VAL A 388 9.76 -7.55 -1.66
CA VAL A 388 9.49 -9.00 -1.73
C VAL A 388 10.11 -9.73 -0.53
N PHE A 389 11.35 -9.38 -0.19
CA PHE A 389 12.05 -9.97 0.95
C PHE A 389 11.44 -9.59 2.31
N GLU A 390 10.93 -8.37 2.46
CA GLU A 390 10.19 -7.92 3.64
C GLU A 390 8.90 -8.74 3.84
N ARG A 391 8.20 -9.06 2.75
CA ARG A 391 6.91 -9.75 2.78
C ARG A 391 7.01 -11.26 3.01
N ALA A 392 8.17 -11.85 2.69
CA ALA A 392 8.45 -13.26 2.87
C ALA A 392 8.08 -13.76 4.28
N PRO A 393 7.45 -14.94 4.43
CA PRO A 393 7.22 -15.96 3.41
C PRO A 393 5.97 -15.75 2.54
N ARG A 394 5.24 -14.64 2.69
CA ARG A 394 4.07 -14.34 1.84
C ARG A 394 4.50 -13.64 0.55
N ALA A 395 3.66 -13.72 -0.48
CA ALA A 395 3.87 -12.98 -1.71
C ALA A 395 3.61 -11.47 -1.51
N LEU A 396 4.39 -10.64 -2.19
CA LEU A 396 4.07 -9.25 -2.48
C LEU A 396 3.10 -9.24 -3.66
N LEU A 397 1.86 -8.81 -3.42
CA LEU A 397 0.81 -8.86 -4.43
C LEU A 397 0.87 -7.62 -5.31
N SER A 398 0.62 -7.78 -6.61
CA SER A 398 0.65 -6.65 -7.56
C SER A 398 -0.37 -5.56 -7.20
N ARG A 399 -1.53 -5.96 -6.66
CA ARG A 399 -2.57 -5.05 -6.16
C ARG A 399 -2.14 -4.20 -4.96
N ASP A 400 -1.15 -4.65 -4.18
CA ASP A 400 -0.68 -3.95 -2.99
C ASP A 400 0.29 -2.80 -3.34
N LEU A 401 0.60 -2.59 -4.63
CA LEU A 401 1.58 -1.61 -5.11
C LEU A 401 0.95 -0.28 -5.57
N ALA A 402 -0.33 -0.29 -5.95
CA ALA A 402 -1.00 0.84 -6.60
C ALA A 402 -0.99 2.08 -5.69
N SER A 403 -0.29 3.13 -6.14
CA SER A 403 -0.21 4.46 -5.49
C SER A 403 0.22 4.47 -4.02
N ARG A 404 0.76 3.34 -3.55
CA ARG A 404 1.26 3.15 -2.19
C ARG A 404 2.69 3.66 -2.04
N PHE A 405 3.54 3.37 -3.03
CA PHE A 405 4.95 3.67 -2.97
C PHE A 405 5.30 4.93 -3.74
N ILE A 406 6.42 5.53 -3.37
CA ILE A 406 6.96 6.72 -4.02
C ILE A 406 7.34 6.49 -5.49
N LEU A 407 7.62 5.23 -5.84
CA LEU A 407 7.92 4.77 -7.19
C LEU A 407 6.63 4.39 -7.92
N ASP A 408 6.61 4.61 -9.23
CA ASP A 408 5.50 4.24 -10.08
C ASP A 408 5.31 2.71 -10.08
N THR A 409 4.06 2.28 -9.93
CA THR A 409 3.70 0.86 -9.93
C THR A 409 4.21 0.13 -11.18
N PRO A 410 4.13 0.69 -12.40
CA PRO A 410 4.70 0.06 -13.59
C PRO A 410 6.21 -0.18 -13.51
N ALA A 411 7.02 0.75 -12.98
CA ALA A 411 8.46 0.50 -12.82
C ALA A 411 8.76 -0.58 -11.79
N LEU A 412 8.05 -0.58 -10.65
CA LEU A 412 8.22 -1.63 -9.63
C LEU A 412 7.87 -3.01 -10.19
N LEU A 413 6.77 -3.13 -10.95
CA LEU A 413 6.39 -4.38 -11.61
C LEU A 413 7.42 -4.81 -12.64
N ARG A 414 7.85 -3.91 -13.55
CA ARG A 414 8.91 -4.22 -14.54
C ARG A 414 10.21 -4.67 -13.86
N ALA A 415 10.59 -4.04 -12.75
CA ALA A 415 11.78 -4.40 -12.00
C ALA A 415 11.64 -5.77 -11.33
N ALA A 416 10.49 -6.05 -10.73
CA ALA A 416 10.17 -7.37 -10.18
C ALA A 416 10.19 -8.46 -11.26
N GLU A 417 9.64 -8.20 -12.44
CA GLU A 417 9.66 -9.16 -13.55
C GLU A 417 11.11 -9.49 -13.99
N LYS A 418 11.96 -8.47 -14.16
CA LYS A 418 13.38 -8.68 -14.48
C LYS A 418 14.11 -9.51 -13.41
N LEU A 419 13.79 -9.31 -12.13
CA LEU A 419 14.34 -10.11 -11.03
C LEU A 419 13.82 -11.54 -11.06
N ALA A 420 12.56 -11.75 -11.44
CA ALA A 420 11.97 -13.07 -11.59
C ALA A 420 12.64 -13.85 -12.74
N ASP A 421 12.88 -13.19 -13.88
CA ASP A 421 13.53 -13.77 -15.05
C ASP A 421 14.99 -14.17 -14.77
N ARG A 422 15.71 -13.39 -13.95
CA ARG A 422 17.05 -13.73 -13.44
C ARG A 422 17.05 -14.82 -12.37
N GLY A 423 15.89 -15.10 -11.79
CA GLY A 423 15.71 -16.07 -10.72
C GLY A 423 16.07 -15.57 -9.31
N ASP A 424 16.18 -14.26 -9.08
CA ASP A 424 16.32 -13.71 -7.73
C ASP A 424 15.02 -13.88 -6.91
N ILE A 425 13.87 -13.77 -7.57
CA ILE A 425 12.54 -13.95 -6.99
C ILE A 425 11.72 -14.91 -7.86
N VAL A 426 10.52 -15.29 -7.41
CA VAL A 426 9.64 -16.22 -8.11
C VAL A 426 8.27 -15.59 -8.32
N ARG A 427 7.75 -15.69 -9.55
CA ARG A 427 6.41 -15.23 -9.95
C ARG A 427 5.36 -16.23 -9.45
N ILE A 428 4.39 -15.75 -8.68
CA ILE A 428 3.18 -16.49 -8.33
C ILE A 428 2.10 -16.07 -9.32
N LYS A 429 1.63 -17.03 -10.12
CA LYS A 429 0.68 -16.80 -11.21
C LYS A 429 -0.50 -15.92 -10.76
N ASP A 430 -0.71 -14.81 -11.47
CA ASP A 430 -1.80 -13.83 -11.28
C ASP A 430 -1.90 -13.20 -9.87
N GLU A 431 -0.93 -13.41 -8.99
CA GLU A 431 -0.92 -12.87 -7.63
C GLU A 431 0.18 -11.83 -7.42
N GLY A 432 1.44 -12.19 -7.72
CA GLY A 432 2.59 -11.33 -7.45
C GLY A 432 3.91 -12.10 -7.32
N PHE A 433 4.76 -11.71 -6.37
CA PHE A 433 6.15 -12.18 -6.29
C PHE A 433 6.54 -12.67 -4.89
N VAL A 434 7.38 -13.70 -4.82
CA VAL A 434 7.92 -14.24 -3.55
C VAL A 434 9.44 -14.42 -3.63
N ASP A 435 10.10 -14.27 -2.47
CA ASP A 435 11.53 -14.55 -2.33
C ASP A 435 11.83 -16.02 -2.64
N ARG A 436 12.83 -16.28 -3.50
CA ARG A 436 13.23 -17.65 -3.86
C ARG A 436 13.72 -18.42 -2.64
N GLY A 437 14.52 -17.79 -1.78
CA GLY A 437 15.05 -18.45 -0.57
C GLY A 437 13.93 -18.88 0.39
N ALA A 438 12.92 -18.03 0.58
CA ALA A 438 11.74 -18.35 1.37
C ALA A 438 10.91 -19.46 0.75
N LEU A 439 10.73 -19.47 -0.57
CA LEU A 439 10.03 -20.54 -1.27
C LEU A 439 10.75 -21.89 -1.12
N THR A 440 12.07 -21.91 -1.24
CA THR A 440 12.90 -23.10 -1.01
C THR A 440 12.71 -23.64 0.40
N ARG A 441 12.75 -22.78 1.43
CA ARG A 441 12.51 -23.18 2.83
C ARG A 441 11.09 -23.73 3.04
N LEU A 442 10.09 -23.15 2.39
CA LEU A 442 8.71 -23.66 2.43
C LEU A 442 8.59 -25.04 1.76
N ALA A 443 9.26 -25.25 0.63
CA ALA A 443 9.29 -26.53 -0.06
C ALA A 443 9.98 -27.62 0.78
N GLN A 444 11.08 -27.30 1.45
CA GLN A 444 11.72 -28.18 2.44
C GLN A 444 10.78 -28.47 3.63
N SER A 445 10.07 -27.44 4.13
CA SER A 445 9.06 -27.62 5.18
C SER A 445 7.91 -28.52 4.72
N ALA A 446 7.53 -28.50 3.44
CA ALA A 446 6.52 -29.38 2.87
C ALA A 446 6.99 -30.85 2.87
N ARG A 447 8.24 -31.11 2.44
CA ARG A 447 8.85 -32.45 2.51
C ARG A 447 8.92 -32.97 3.93
N ALA A 448 9.32 -32.12 4.87
CA ALA A 448 9.37 -32.48 6.29
C ALA A 448 7.98 -32.79 6.88
N GLU A 449 6.92 -32.09 6.45
CA GLU A 449 5.54 -32.39 6.87
C GLU A 449 5.07 -33.76 6.35
N VAL A 450 5.34 -34.09 5.09
CA VAL A 450 5.03 -35.41 4.52
C VAL A 450 5.84 -36.50 5.21
N ALA A 451 7.15 -36.27 5.46
CA ALA A 451 7.99 -37.20 6.20
C ALA A 451 7.45 -37.48 7.61
N ARG A 452 7.03 -36.42 8.33
CA ARG A 452 6.40 -36.56 9.65
C ARG A 452 5.09 -37.33 9.59
N HIS A 453 4.27 -37.11 8.56
CA HIS A 453 3.04 -37.89 8.36
C HIS A 453 3.34 -39.37 8.14
N HIS A 454 4.31 -39.70 7.30
CA HIS A 454 4.72 -41.09 7.06
C HIS A 454 5.27 -41.78 8.32
N ALA A 455 6.05 -41.06 9.14
CA ALA A 455 6.55 -41.59 10.40
C ALA A 455 5.43 -41.82 11.43
N ALA A 456 4.44 -40.92 11.48
CA ALA A 456 3.31 -41.03 12.40
C ALA A 456 2.25 -42.05 11.94
N PHE A 457 2.09 -42.25 10.63
CA PHE A 457 1.11 -43.16 10.03
C PHE A 457 1.77 -44.03 8.94
N PRO A 458 2.55 -45.06 9.30
CA PRO A 458 3.34 -45.85 8.34
C PRO A 458 2.54 -46.61 7.28
N PHE A 459 1.25 -46.86 7.55
CA PHE A 459 0.34 -47.59 6.67
C PHE A 459 -0.59 -46.66 5.87
N ASP A 460 -0.51 -45.36 6.08
CA ASP A 460 -1.26 -44.37 5.30
C ASP A 460 -0.51 -44.11 3.96
N PRO A 461 -1.20 -44.14 2.80
CA PRO A 461 -0.58 -43.93 1.48
C PRO A 461 0.13 -42.58 1.31
N GLY A 462 -0.25 -41.56 2.10
CA GLY A 462 0.37 -40.25 2.08
C GLY A 462 -0.49 -39.15 2.69
N LEU A 463 0.08 -37.95 2.82
CA LEU A 463 -0.65 -36.80 3.35
C LEU A 463 -1.57 -36.21 2.28
N ARG A 464 -2.85 -35.99 2.58
CA ARG A 464 -3.77 -35.30 1.65
C ARG A 464 -3.22 -33.95 1.19
N LEU A 465 -3.22 -33.70 -0.11
CA LEU A 465 -2.69 -32.49 -0.73
C LEU A 465 -3.39 -31.22 -0.21
N GLU A 466 -4.70 -31.29 0.00
CA GLU A 466 -5.47 -30.17 0.55
C GLU A 466 -5.04 -29.83 1.98
N THR A 467 -4.83 -30.85 2.83
CA THR A 467 -4.31 -30.65 4.20
C THR A 467 -2.91 -30.04 4.18
N LEU A 468 -2.04 -30.48 3.27
CA LEU A 468 -0.71 -29.90 3.10
C LEU A 468 -0.80 -28.43 2.62
N ARG A 469 -1.67 -28.13 1.66
CA ARG A 469 -1.93 -26.77 1.18
C ARG A 469 -2.46 -25.86 2.27
N GLN A 470 -3.38 -26.34 3.10
CA GLN A 470 -3.95 -25.57 4.21
C GLN A 470 -2.86 -25.22 5.24
N LYS A 471 -2.11 -26.22 5.71
CA LYS A 471 -1.02 -26.04 6.69
C LYS A 471 0.05 -25.03 6.22
N LEU A 472 0.42 -25.10 4.94
CA LEU A 472 1.36 -24.13 4.36
C LEU A 472 0.69 -22.76 4.13
N GLY A 473 -0.54 -22.77 3.62
CA GLY A 473 -1.31 -21.58 3.23
C GLY A 473 -1.58 -20.62 4.37
N GLU A 474 -1.81 -21.12 5.59
CA GLU A 474 -1.94 -20.28 6.80
C GLU A 474 -0.70 -19.40 7.02
N ARG A 475 0.49 -19.92 6.68
CA ARG A 475 1.78 -19.24 6.84
C ARG A 475 2.08 -18.30 5.68
N CYS A 476 1.97 -18.80 4.43
CA CYS A 476 2.47 -18.11 3.23
C CYS A 476 1.41 -17.66 2.22
N GLY A 477 0.13 -18.04 2.39
CA GLY A 477 -0.94 -17.82 1.42
C GLY A 477 -1.06 -18.99 0.42
N ALA A 478 -2.24 -19.14 -0.17
CA ALA A 478 -2.58 -20.28 -1.02
C ALA A 478 -1.70 -20.39 -2.28
N GLY A 479 -1.47 -19.28 -3.00
CA GLY A 479 -0.63 -19.27 -4.19
C GLY A 479 0.81 -19.68 -3.91
N VAL A 480 1.42 -19.13 -2.85
CA VAL A 480 2.79 -19.49 -2.44
C VAL A 480 2.85 -20.94 -1.95
N ALA A 481 1.84 -21.42 -1.22
CA ALA A 481 1.78 -22.82 -0.78
C ALA A 481 1.73 -23.80 -1.95
N ALA A 482 0.91 -23.51 -2.97
CA ALA A 482 0.83 -24.33 -4.16
C ALA A 482 2.18 -24.38 -4.91
N GLU A 483 2.84 -23.24 -5.05
CA GLU A 483 4.15 -23.17 -5.71
C GLU A 483 5.25 -23.85 -4.88
N ALA A 484 5.21 -23.76 -3.55
CA ALA A 484 6.12 -24.47 -2.67
C ALA A 484 5.98 -25.99 -2.80
N ILE A 485 4.75 -26.52 -2.92
CA ILE A 485 4.50 -27.95 -3.14
C ILE A 485 5.02 -28.39 -4.52
N ARG A 486 4.82 -27.57 -5.57
CA ARG A 486 5.39 -27.85 -6.91
C ARG A 486 6.92 -27.90 -6.86
N LEU A 487 7.54 -26.96 -6.15
CA LEU A 487 8.99 -26.94 -5.98
C LEU A 487 9.47 -28.16 -5.18
N ALA A 488 8.73 -28.58 -4.15
CA ALA A 488 9.02 -29.77 -3.35
C ALA A 488 9.00 -31.08 -4.15
N ALA A 489 8.32 -31.12 -5.30
CA ALA A 489 8.33 -32.26 -6.22
C ALA A 489 9.59 -32.35 -7.10
N LYS A 490 10.41 -31.29 -7.19
CA LYS A 490 11.61 -31.28 -8.04
C LYS A 490 12.81 -31.94 -7.37
N LYS A 491 13.55 -32.77 -8.12
CA LYS A 491 14.80 -33.42 -7.68
C LYS A 491 15.95 -32.44 -7.37
N SER A 492 15.85 -31.20 -7.85
CA SER A 492 16.86 -30.16 -7.64
C SER A 492 16.92 -29.62 -6.20
N LEU A 493 15.93 -29.92 -5.37
CA LEU A 493 15.97 -29.57 -3.95
C LEU A 493 16.57 -30.70 -3.12
N GLU A 494 17.30 -30.33 -2.07
CA GLU A 494 17.86 -31.28 -1.09
C GLU A 494 16.77 -32.11 -0.39
N GLY A 495 17.03 -33.41 -0.23
CA GLY A 495 16.13 -34.39 0.35
C GLY A 495 15.23 -35.09 -0.68
N THR A 496 14.37 -35.99 -0.19
CA THR A 496 13.49 -36.81 -1.04
C THR A 496 12.33 -35.99 -1.63
N PRO A 497 12.09 -36.02 -2.95
CA PRO A 497 10.98 -35.32 -3.57
C PRO A 497 9.61 -35.81 -3.13
N ILE A 498 8.61 -34.92 -3.22
CA ILE A 498 7.20 -35.30 -3.10
C ILE A 498 6.67 -35.76 -4.46
N ILE A 499 5.94 -36.86 -4.49
CA ILE A 499 5.12 -37.32 -5.60
C ILE A 499 3.66 -37.11 -5.21
N ALA A 500 2.91 -36.44 -6.08
CA ALA A 500 1.45 -36.33 -5.98
C ALA A 500 0.81 -37.49 -6.74
N LEU A 501 0.08 -38.36 -6.04
CA LEU A 501 -0.74 -39.41 -6.63
C LEU A 501 -2.20 -39.10 -6.31
N ALA A 502 -3.01 -38.81 -7.33
CA ALA A 502 -4.38 -38.34 -7.17
C ALA A 502 -4.49 -37.15 -6.20
N ASP A 503 -4.98 -37.38 -4.97
CA ASP A 503 -5.22 -36.39 -3.92
C ASP A 503 -4.20 -36.44 -2.76
N VAL A 504 -3.20 -37.34 -2.81
CA VAL A 504 -2.20 -37.52 -1.75
C VAL A 504 -0.78 -37.14 -2.20
N ALA A 505 -0.02 -36.57 -1.25
CA ALA A 505 1.40 -36.29 -1.34
C ALA A 505 2.18 -37.32 -0.54
N LYS A 506 3.14 -37.99 -1.20
CA LYS A 506 4.06 -38.94 -0.56
C LYS A 506 5.50 -38.69 -1.02
N LEU A 507 6.49 -39.06 -0.22
CA LEU A 507 7.90 -39.02 -0.64
C LEU A 507 8.20 -40.09 -1.71
N GLU A 508 9.05 -39.76 -2.70
CA GLU A 508 9.58 -40.69 -3.70
C GLU A 508 10.27 -41.87 -2.99
N GLY A 509 9.90 -43.11 -3.35
CA GLY A 509 10.42 -44.32 -2.72
C GLY A 509 9.77 -44.72 -1.38
N PHE A 510 8.75 -43.97 -0.91
CA PHE A 510 7.92 -44.41 0.21
C PHE A 510 7.07 -45.62 -0.20
N VAL A 511 7.17 -46.68 0.60
CA VAL A 511 6.37 -47.90 0.49
C VAL A 511 5.68 -48.10 1.82
N GLU A 512 4.35 -48.20 1.78
CA GLU A 512 3.51 -48.35 2.96
C GLU A 512 3.94 -49.60 3.78
N GLY A 513 4.15 -49.42 5.08
CA GLY A 513 4.56 -50.52 5.97
C GLY A 513 5.98 -51.07 5.75
N ARG A 514 6.83 -50.41 4.95
CA ARG A 514 8.22 -50.84 4.74
C ARG A 514 8.99 -50.84 6.06
N GLY A 515 9.53 -52.00 6.44
CA GLY A 515 10.22 -52.20 7.72
C GLY A 515 9.32 -52.62 8.87
N ALA A 516 8.03 -52.93 8.61
CA ALA A 516 7.19 -53.58 9.60
C ALA A 516 7.80 -54.94 10.02
N PRO A 517 7.84 -55.27 11.32
CA PRO A 517 8.40 -56.53 11.79
C PRO A 517 7.60 -57.72 11.24
N ALA A 518 8.30 -58.83 10.98
CA ALA A 518 7.64 -60.10 10.66
C ALA A 518 6.74 -60.53 11.84
N GLY A 519 5.48 -60.90 11.56
CA GLY A 519 4.45 -61.09 12.58
C GLY A 519 3.77 -59.79 13.03
N GLY A 520 3.97 -58.71 12.27
CA GLY A 520 3.40 -57.40 12.55
C GLY A 520 1.91 -57.28 12.26
N PRO A 521 1.33 -56.07 12.38
CA PRO A 521 -0.11 -55.83 12.22
C PRO A 521 -0.69 -56.30 10.88
N ILE A 522 0.09 -56.22 9.79
CA ILE A 522 -0.31 -56.72 8.45
C ILE A 522 -0.41 -58.24 8.44
N ASP A 523 0.59 -58.93 8.99
CA ASP A 523 0.60 -60.40 9.03
C ASP A 523 -0.53 -60.92 9.93
N ARG A 524 -0.81 -60.25 11.06
CA ARG A 524 -1.97 -60.57 11.91
C ARG A 524 -3.29 -60.42 11.16
N ALA A 525 -3.45 -59.34 10.39
CA ALA A 525 -4.63 -59.15 9.55
C ALA A 525 -4.75 -60.26 8.49
N ARG A 526 -3.64 -60.61 7.84
CA ARG A 526 -3.60 -61.66 6.81
C ARG A 526 -3.94 -63.02 7.40
N SER A 527 -3.30 -63.44 8.49
CA SER A 527 -3.56 -64.71 9.16
C SER A 527 -5.01 -64.83 9.65
N ALA A 528 -5.57 -63.75 10.21
CA ALA A 528 -6.96 -63.74 10.65
C ALA A 528 -7.94 -63.89 9.48
N LEU A 529 -7.68 -63.23 8.36
CA LEU A 529 -8.48 -63.39 7.15
C LEU A 529 -8.28 -64.76 6.47
N GLU A 530 -7.10 -65.37 6.59
CA GLU A 530 -6.81 -66.74 6.13
C GLU A 530 -7.62 -67.76 6.93
N GLU A 531 -7.66 -67.61 8.26
CA GLU A 531 -8.44 -68.48 9.14
C GLU A 531 -9.96 -68.30 8.95
N ALA A 532 -10.41 -67.06 8.74
CA ALA A 532 -11.82 -66.77 8.47
C ALA A 532 -12.29 -67.26 7.08
N ALA A 533 -11.39 -67.30 6.09
CA ALA A 533 -11.65 -67.70 4.72
C ALA A 533 -12.94 -67.04 4.15
N LEU A 534 -13.87 -67.84 3.63
CA LEU A 534 -15.13 -67.36 3.03
C LEU A 534 -16.14 -66.80 4.06
N LYS A 535 -15.94 -67.01 5.37
CA LYS A 535 -16.84 -66.44 6.40
C LYS A 535 -16.64 -64.93 6.57
N GLY A 536 -15.47 -64.43 6.14
CA GLY A 536 -15.07 -63.03 6.26
C GLY A 536 -14.92 -62.56 7.71
N MET A 537 -14.41 -61.35 7.88
CA MET A 537 -14.34 -60.70 9.20
C MET A 537 -14.88 -59.27 9.13
N GLY A 538 -15.55 -58.84 10.20
CA GLY A 538 -16.03 -57.46 10.33
C GLY A 538 -14.92 -56.50 10.77
N GLU A 539 -15.14 -55.20 10.56
CA GLU A 539 -14.14 -54.14 10.83
C GLU A 539 -13.66 -54.13 12.28
N PHE A 540 -14.60 -54.31 13.22
CA PHE A 540 -14.31 -54.28 14.65
C PHE A 540 -13.39 -55.44 15.06
N ALA A 541 -13.74 -56.67 14.66
CA ALA A 541 -12.94 -57.85 14.96
C ALA A 541 -11.55 -57.77 14.33
N LEU A 542 -11.43 -57.26 13.09
CA LEU A 542 -10.14 -57.03 12.46
C LEU A 542 -9.32 -55.96 13.20
N THR A 543 -9.96 -54.88 13.64
CA THR A 543 -9.28 -53.83 14.40
C THR A 543 -8.70 -54.37 15.71
N GLU A 544 -9.44 -55.23 16.42
CA GLU A 544 -8.96 -55.91 17.64
C GLU A 544 -7.76 -56.81 17.35
N VAL A 545 -7.83 -57.65 16.31
CA VAL A 545 -6.76 -58.59 15.96
C VAL A 545 -5.50 -57.89 15.42
N ILE A 546 -5.69 -56.81 14.67
CA ILE A 546 -4.59 -55.95 14.20
C ILE A 546 -3.88 -55.30 15.39
N GLY A 547 -4.59 -55.03 16.49
CA GLY A 547 -4.02 -54.48 17.72
C GLY A 547 -3.45 -53.07 17.54
N GLN A 548 -4.07 -52.28 16.66
CA GLN A 548 -3.71 -50.89 16.39
C GLN A 548 -4.92 -49.97 16.57
N PRO A 549 -4.73 -48.65 16.79
CA PRO A 549 -5.84 -47.70 16.84
C PRO A 549 -6.74 -47.82 15.60
N PRO A 550 -8.07 -47.59 15.71
CA PRO A 550 -9.02 -47.82 14.60
C PRO A 550 -8.62 -47.14 13.27
N LYS A 551 -8.00 -45.96 13.35
CA LYS A 551 -7.52 -45.22 12.18
C LYS A 551 -6.39 -45.95 11.44
N GLU A 552 -5.45 -46.55 12.17
CA GLU A 552 -4.33 -47.30 11.60
C GLU A 552 -4.78 -48.68 11.10
N ALA A 553 -5.67 -49.36 11.83
CA ALA A 553 -6.27 -50.61 11.37
C ALA A 553 -7.00 -50.44 10.03
N ARG A 554 -7.78 -49.35 9.88
CA ARG A 554 -8.40 -48.99 8.59
C ARG A 554 -7.38 -48.74 7.49
N ALA A 555 -6.26 -48.07 7.80
CA ALA A 555 -5.20 -47.83 6.82
C ALA A 555 -4.54 -49.13 6.34
N ILE A 556 -4.31 -50.08 7.25
CA ILE A 556 -3.81 -51.43 6.94
C ILE A 556 -4.80 -52.20 6.05
N LEU A 557 -6.09 -52.21 6.41
CA LEU A 557 -7.12 -52.88 5.61
C LEU A 557 -7.26 -52.25 4.22
N ALA A 558 -7.25 -50.92 4.14
CA ALA A 558 -7.30 -50.20 2.87
C ALA A 558 -6.04 -50.47 2.02
N LYS A 559 -4.87 -50.66 2.64
CA LYS A 559 -3.65 -51.09 1.97
C LYS A 559 -3.82 -52.48 1.35
N LEU A 560 -4.25 -53.48 2.13
CA LEU A 560 -4.45 -54.84 1.64
C LEU A 560 -5.46 -54.91 0.48
N VAL A 561 -6.47 -54.04 0.50
CA VAL A 561 -7.41 -53.89 -0.63
C VAL A 561 -6.73 -53.27 -1.86
N ARG A 562 -5.91 -52.22 -1.69
CA ARG A 562 -5.15 -51.60 -2.79
C ARG A 562 -4.12 -52.54 -3.42
N ASP A 563 -3.44 -53.34 -2.59
CA ASP A 563 -2.48 -54.36 -3.04
C ASP A 563 -3.18 -55.53 -3.75
N GLY A 564 -4.51 -55.59 -3.69
CA GLY A 564 -5.32 -56.63 -4.30
C GLY A 564 -5.29 -57.96 -3.55
N GLU A 565 -4.85 -57.98 -2.28
CA GLU A 565 -4.85 -59.18 -1.44
C GLU A 565 -6.21 -59.42 -0.78
N VAL A 566 -6.97 -58.35 -0.52
CA VAL A 566 -8.24 -58.37 0.23
C VAL A 566 -9.35 -57.68 -0.57
N VAL A 567 -10.58 -58.14 -0.40
CA VAL A 567 -11.79 -57.53 -0.96
C VAL A 567 -12.71 -57.16 0.20
N ALA A 568 -13.27 -55.95 0.18
CA ALA A 568 -14.24 -55.47 1.15
C ALA A 568 -15.64 -55.43 0.50
N THR A 569 -16.60 -56.17 1.06
CA THR A 569 -18.00 -56.17 0.61
C THR A 569 -18.94 -56.37 1.79
N GLY A 570 -20.13 -55.74 1.79
CA GLY A 570 -21.15 -55.94 2.82
C GLY A 570 -20.73 -55.59 4.26
N GLY A 571 -19.69 -54.76 4.46
CA GLY A 571 -19.14 -54.46 5.79
C GLY A 571 -18.23 -55.55 6.36
N GLN A 572 -17.81 -56.50 5.53
CA GLN A 572 -16.84 -57.55 5.85
C GLN A 572 -15.65 -57.50 4.88
N TRP A 573 -14.52 -58.05 5.33
CA TRP A 573 -13.29 -58.19 4.55
C TRP A 573 -12.98 -59.66 4.34
N PHE A 574 -12.52 -60.00 3.15
CA PHE A 574 -12.22 -61.36 2.69
C PHE A 574 -10.89 -61.38 1.96
N LEU A 575 -10.17 -62.50 2.01
CA LEU A 575 -9.03 -62.69 1.10
C LEU A 575 -9.52 -62.83 -0.33
N LYS A 576 -8.87 -62.09 -1.24
CA LYS A 576 -9.19 -62.14 -2.66
C LYS A 576 -9.05 -63.56 -3.22
N ARG A 577 -8.01 -64.31 -2.81
CA ARG A 577 -7.83 -65.71 -3.26
C ARG A 577 -9.05 -66.57 -2.96
N ALA A 578 -9.61 -66.46 -1.75
CA ALA A 578 -10.76 -67.26 -1.35
C ALA A 578 -12.00 -66.93 -2.19
N ILE A 579 -12.20 -65.64 -2.49
CA ILE A 579 -13.27 -65.17 -3.37
C ILE A 579 -13.04 -65.62 -4.83
N ASP A 580 -11.80 -65.58 -5.31
CA ASP A 580 -11.46 -66.00 -6.68
C ASP A 580 -11.57 -67.53 -6.85
N ASP A 581 -11.23 -68.31 -5.82
CA ASP A 581 -11.44 -69.76 -5.76
C ASP A 581 -12.93 -70.11 -5.79
N LEU A 582 -13.74 -69.42 -4.97
CA LEU A 582 -15.20 -69.57 -4.98
C LEU A 582 -15.78 -69.18 -6.34
N ARG A 583 -15.32 -68.07 -6.92
CA ARG A 583 -15.74 -67.64 -8.26
C ARG A 583 -15.43 -68.70 -9.31
N SER A 584 -14.24 -69.29 -9.26
CA SER A 584 -13.81 -70.35 -10.18
C SER A 584 -14.63 -71.62 -10.03
N ALA A 585 -14.98 -72.00 -8.79
CA ALA A 585 -15.88 -73.12 -8.53
C ALA A 585 -17.27 -72.86 -9.11
N VAL A 586 -17.84 -71.67 -8.86
CA VAL A 586 -19.16 -71.26 -9.35
C VAL A 586 -19.21 -71.20 -10.87
N THR A 587 -18.23 -70.56 -11.53
CA THR A 587 -18.17 -70.51 -12.99
C THR A 587 -17.96 -71.90 -13.60
N GLY A 588 -17.16 -72.75 -12.96
CA GLY A 588 -16.98 -74.14 -13.36
C GLY A 588 -18.28 -74.94 -13.30
N HIS A 589 -19.07 -74.79 -12.24
CA HIS A 589 -20.39 -75.42 -12.15
C HIS A 589 -21.35 -74.86 -13.21
N LEU A 590 -21.43 -73.53 -13.35
CA LEU A 590 -22.31 -72.87 -14.32
C LEU A 590 -21.97 -73.18 -15.79
N SER A 591 -20.72 -73.57 -16.06
CA SER A 591 -20.31 -74.05 -17.38
C SER A 591 -20.88 -75.43 -17.73
N ARG A 592 -21.29 -76.22 -16.73
CA ARG A 592 -21.85 -77.57 -16.87
C ARG A 592 -23.37 -77.58 -16.68
N GLU A 593 -23.88 -76.78 -15.75
CA GLU A 593 -25.30 -76.68 -15.40
C GLU A 593 -25.72 -75.20 -15.35
N ALA A 594 -26.74 -74.81 -16.11
CA ALA A 594 -27.13 -73.41 -16.26
C ALA A 594 -27.78 -72.78 -14.99
N VAL A 595 -28.04 -73.57 -13.95
CA VAL A 595 -28.75 -73.14 -12.74
C VAL A 595 -27.98 -73.60 -11.51
N LEU A 596 -27.67 -72.66 -10.61
CA LEU A 596 -27.02 -72.94 -9.34
C LEU A 596 -27.98 -72.68 -8.19
N THR A 597 -28.37 -73.73 -7.48
CA THR A 597 -29.26 -73.61 -6.32
C THR A 597 -28.50 -73.18 -5.06
N ILE A 598 -29.20 -72.61 -4.07
CA ILE A 598 -28.62 -72.20 -2.79
C ILE A 598 -28.00 -73.39 -2.04
N ALA A 599 -28.56 -74.60 -2.19
CA ALA A 599 -28.02 -75.81 -1.58
C ALA A 599 -26.65 -76.18 -2.18
N GLN A 600 -26.55 -76.18 -3.52
CA GLN A 600 -25.30 -76.44 -4.23
C GLN A 600 -24.25 -75.37 -3.92
N PHE A 601 -24.63 -74.08 -3.89
CA PHE A 601 -23.71 -73.00 -3.54
C PHE A 601 -23.16 -73.16 -2.10
N LYS A 602 -23.97 -73.64 -1.16
CA LYS A 602 -23.53 -73.90 0.21
C LYS A 602 -22.54 -75.06 0.30
N GLU A 603 -22.78 -76.14 -0.44
CA GLU A 603 -21.83 -77.26 -0.51
C GLU A 603 -20.49 -76.82 -1.08
N MET A 604 -20.52 -75.92 -2.08
CA MET A 604 -19.32 -75.38 -2.71
C MET A 604 -18.58 -74.35 -1.84
N SER A 605 -19.29 -73.55 -1.04
CA SER A 605 -18.70 -72.45 -0.25
C SER A 605 -18.47 -72.78 1.23
N GLY A 606 -19.14 -73.79 1.77
CA GLY A 606 -19.14 -74.10 3.20
C GLY A 606 -19.84 -73.04 4.08
N LEU A 607 -20.62 -72.13 3.48
CA LEU A 607 -21.23 -70.98 4.16
C LEU A 607 -22.64 -71.25 4.68
N GLY A 608 -23.01 -70.54 5.76
CA GLY A 608 -24.36 -70.54 6.29
C GLY A 608 -25.37 -69.80 5.40
N ARG A 609 -26.67 -70.06 5.60
CA ARG A 609 -27.78 -69.48 4.81
C ARG A 609 -27.81 -67.94 4.80
N LYS A 610 -27.31 -67.30 5.87
CA LYS A 610 -27.24 -65.82 6.01
C LYS A 610 -26.00 -65.19 5.37
N GLN A 611 -24.98 -65.98 5.05
CA GLN A 611 -23.70 -65.52 4.49
C GLN A 611 -23.57 -65.85 2.99
N ALA A 612 -24.39 -66.76 2.49
CA ALA A 612 -24.34 -67.23 1.11
C ALA A 612 -25.06 -66.32 0.09
N ILE A 613 -25.80 -65.29 0.55
CA ILE A 613 -26.64 -64.43 -0.30
C ILE A 613 -26.06 -63.03 -0.47
N PRO A 614 -25.60 -62.33 0.59
CA PRO A 614 -24.78 -61.11 0.45
C PRO A 614 -23.40 -61.46 -0.10
#